data_AF-A0A1J5HEC7-F1
#
_entry.id   AF-A0A1J5HEC7-F1
#
_cell.length_a   1.000
_cell.length_b   1.000
_cell.length_c   1.000
_cell.angle_alpha   90.00
_cell.angle_beta   90.00
_cell.angle_gamma   90.00
#
_symmetry.space_group_name_H-M   'P 1'
#
loop_
_entity.id
_entity.type
_entity.pdbx_description
1 polymer ?
#
loop_
_entity_poly.entity_id
_entity_poly.type
_entity_poly.pdbx_seq_one_letter_code
_entity_poly.pdbx_strand_id
1 'polypeptide(L)' 'MYRELAAHIEQVQGMTVELFSQESKDFSYLGSQIGGMWLTYPPKITNEDQILVNKILNHYGSYQIEEL' A
#
# COMPACT_ATOMS: atom_id res chain seq x y z
N MET A 1 -11.37 2.51 -2.11
CA MET A 1 -10.36 2.40 -1.05
C MET A 1 -9.03 1.80 -1.54
N TYR A 2 -8.82 0.48 -1.60
CA TYR A 2 -7.47 -0.06 -1.88
C TYR A 2 -6.83 0.41 -3.21
N ARG A 3 -7.61 0.46 -4.30
CA ARG A 3 -7.12 1.00 -5.57
C ARG A 3 -6.81 2.50 -5.53
N GLU A 4 -7.53 3.26 -4.71
CA GLU A 4 -7.26 4.69 -4.53
C GLU A 4 -6.00 4.89 -3.70
N LEU A 5 -5.79 4.07 -2.67
CA LEU A 5 -4.54 4.07 -1.91
C LEU A 5 -3.35 3.75 -2.83
N ALA A 6 -3.44 2.69 -3.63
CA ALA A 6 -2.42 2.36 -4.63
C ALA A 6 -2.14 3.54 -5.56
N ALA A 7 -3.20 4.13 -6.14
CA ALA A 7 -3.06 5.27 -7.05
C ALA A 7 -2.37 6.48 -6.40
N HIS A 8 -2.61 6.76 -5.12
CA HIS A 8 -1.90 7.85 -4.42
C HIS A 8 -0.44 7.53 -4.14
N ILE A 9 -0.11 6.30 -3.77
CA ILE A 9 1.27 5.89 -3.57
C ILE A 9 2.05 5.94 -4.89
N GLU A 10 1.43 5.53 -6.01
CA GLU A 10 2.02 5.59 -7.35
C GLU A 10 2.23 7.03 -7.88
N GLN A 11 1.67 8.06 -7.23
CA GLN A 11 2.01 9.45 -7.53
C GLN A 11 3.39 9.85 -6.99
N VAL A 12 3.95 9.09 -6.05
CA VAL A 12 5.30 9.30 -5.53
C VAL A 12 6.31 8.74 -6.53
N GLN A 13 7.31 9.53 -6.89
CA GLN A 13 8.21 9.23 -7.99
C GLN A 13 8.92 7.87 -7.81
N GLY A 14 8.77 6.99 -8.80
CA GLY A 14 9.45 5.69 -8.84
C GLY A 14 8.85 4.62 -7.93
N MET A 15 7.74 4.92 -7.23
CA MET A 15 6.98 3.92 -6.50
C MET A 15 6.10 3.12 -7.46
N THR A 16 5.99 1.81 -7.20
CA THR A 16 4.97 0.95 -7.82
C THR A 16 4.22 0.19 -6.75
N VAL A 17 2.92 -0.06 -7.01
CA VAL A 17 2.08 -0.81 -6.08
C VAL A 17 1.42 -1.98 -6.79
N GLU A 18 1.58 -3.17 -6.22
CA GLU A 18 0.87 -4.36 -6.69
C GLU A 18 -0.16 -4.77 -5.65
N LEU A 19 -1.41 -4.92 -6.10
CA LEU A 19 -2.49 -5.49 -5.29
C LEU A 19 -2.55 -7.00 -5.55
N PHE A 20 -2.47 -7.81 -4.50
CA PHE A 20 -2.64 -9.26 -4.65
C PHE A 20 -3.96 -9.74 -4.07
N SER A 21 -4.46 -10.82 -4.67
CA SER A 21 -5.77 -11.37 -4.33
C SER A 21 -5.80 -11.92 -2.92
N GLN A 22 -6.98 -11.92 -2.32
CA GLN A 22 -7.16 -12.56 -1.03
C GLN A 22 -7.27 -14.07 -1.20
N GLU A 23 -6.51 -14.81 -0.40
CA GLU A 23 -6.50 -16.28 -0.40
C GLU A 23 -7.51 -16.89 0.59
N SER A 24 -8.22 -16.06 1.38
CA SER A 24 -9.27 -16.53 2.28
C SER A 24 -10.39 -17.22 1.49
N LYS A 25 -10.77 -18.41 1.94
CA LYS A 25 -11.90 -19.17 1.38
C LYS A 25 -13.25 -18.69 1.89
N ASP A 26 -13.25 -17.93 2.99
CA ASP A 26 -14.46 -17.39 3.61
C ASP A 26 -14.62 -15.91 3.23
N PHE A 27 -15.82 -15.56 2.74
CA PHE A 27 -16.18 -14.18 2.44
C PHE A 27 -16.72 -13.49 3.70
N SER A 28 -16.16 -12.32 4.03
CA SER A 28 -16.66 -11.45 5.10
C SER A 28 -16.72 -10.00 4.61
N TYR A 29 -17.84 -9.33 4.87
CA TYR A 29 -17.97 -7.89 4.63
C TYR A 29 -17.02 -7.05 5.51
N LEU A 30 -16.62 -7.60 6.66
CA LEU A 30 -15.68 -6.96 7.58
C LEU A 30 -14.22 -7.36 7.30
N GLY A 31 -14.01 -8.33 6.40
CA GLY A 31 -12.69 -8.74 5.96
C GLY A 31 -12.14 -7.82 4.87
N SER A 32 -10.82 -7.85 4.70
CA SER A 32 -10.20 -7.26 3.52
C SER A 32 -10.77 -7.91 2.25
N GLN A 33 -10.78 -7.18 1.15
CA GLN A 33 -11.15 -7.72 -0.16
C GLN A 33 -9.91 -8.02 -1.02
N ILE A 34 -8.72 -7.74 -0.49
CA ILE A 34 -7.41 -8.05 -1.07
C ILE A 34 -6.55 -8.78 -0.04
N GLY A 35 -5.57 -9.55 -0.48
CA GLY A 35 -4.61 -10.18 0.42
C GLY A 35 -3.65 -9.16 1.03
N GLY A 36 -3.36 -8.10 0.28
CA GLY A 36 -2.47 -7.02 0.71
C GLY A 36 -1.94 -6.24 -0.49
N MET A 37 -0.92 -5.43 -0.22
CA MET A 37 -0.26 -4.60 -1.22
C MET A 37 1.25 -4.75 -1.10
N TRP A 38 1.92 -4.85 -2.24
CA TRP A 38 3.37 -4.81 -2.31
C TRP A 38 3.81 -3.43 -2.79
N LEU A 39 4.60 -2.73 -1.96
CA LEU A 39 5.16 -1.42 -2.29
C LEU A 39 6.62 -1.63 -2.72
N THR A 40 6.94 -1.24 -3.95
CA THR A 40 8.33 -1.25 -4.41
C THR A 40 8.87 0.17 -4.42
N TYR A 41 9.98 0.38 -3.72
CA TYR A 41 10.66 1.65 -3.62
C TYR A 41 11.74 1.77 -4.69
N PRO A 42 12.01 2.98 -5.21
CA PRO A 42 13.19 3.21 -6.04
C PRO A 42 14.46 2.98 -5.20
N PRO A 43 15.62 2.65 -5.82
CA PRO A 43 16.89 2.42 -5.12
C PRO A 43 17.35 3.57 -4.23
N LYS A 44 16.84 4.78 -4.48
CA LYS A 44 17.00 5.96 -3.63
C LYS A 44 15.64 6.64 -3.53
N ILE A 45 15.03 6.56 -2.36
CA ILE A 45 13.87 7.37 -2.01
C ILE A 45 14.31 8.54 -1.14
N THR A 46 13.81 9.74 -1.44
CA THR A 46 14.13 10.93 -0.65
C THR A 46 13.43 10.91 0.71
N ASN A 47 13.92 11.68 1.68
CA ASN A 47 13.24 11.82 2.96
C ASN A 47 11.83 12.43 2.80
N GLU A 48 11.66 13.35 1.83
CA GLU A 48 10.37 13.98 1.55
C GLU A 48 9.36 12.96 1.01
N ASP A 49 9.79 12.11 0.08
CA ASP A 49 8.96 11.05 -0.48
C ASP A 49 8.60 9.99 0.58
N GLN A 50 9.54 9.61 1.45
CA GLN A 50 9.24 8.71 2.57
C GLN A 50 8.18 9.31 3.51
N ILE A 51 8.30 10.60 3.83
CA ILE A 51 7.31 11.31 4.66
C ILE A 51 5.96 11.34 3.95
N LEU A 52 5.93 11.60 2.65
CA LEU A 52 4.70 11.63 1.85
C LEU A 52 4.03 10.26 1.81
N VAL A 53 4.77 9.19 1.52
CA VAL A 53 4.26 7.80 1.55
C VAL A 53 3.65 7.50 2.92
N ASN A 54 4.34 7.82 4.01
CA ASN A 54 3.81 7.62 5.35
C ASN A 54 2.55 8.44 5.64
N LYS A 55 2.46 9.68 5.15
CA LYS A 55 1.23 10.50 5.28
C LYS A 55 0.07 9.90 4.52
N ILE A 56 0.32 9.40 3.31
CA ILE A 56 -0.70 8.73 2.49
C ILE A 56 -1.18 7.48 3.24
N LEU A 57 -0.28 6.59 3.68
CA LEU A 57 -0.68 5.38 4.39
C LEU A 57 -1.50 5.69 5.66
N ASN A 58 -1.05 6.65 6.47
CA ASN A 58 -1.74 7.07 7.71
C ASN A 58 -3.12 7.71 7.46
N HIS A 59 -3.35 8.27 6.27
CA HIS A 59 -4.67 8.80 5.90
C HIS A 59 -5.70 7.69 5.67
N TYR A 60 -5.27 6.55 5.13
CA TYR A 60 -6.16 5.44 4.78
C TYR A 60 -6.41 4.46 5.93
N GLY A 61 -5.53 4.41 6.92
CA GLY A 61 -5.73 3.61 8.13
C GLY A 61 -4.44 3.22 8.82
N SER A 62 -4.53 2.23 9.71
CA SER A 62 -3.38 1.60 10.35
C SER A 62 -2.87 0.46 9.49
N TYR A 63 -1.55 0.33 9.39
CA TYR A 63 -0.89 -0.65 8.55
C TYR A 63 0.25 -1.32 9.33
N GLN A 64 0.54 -2.56 8.97
CA GLN A 64 1.72 -3.29 9.40
C GLN A 64 2.65 -3.41 8.20
N ILE A 65 3.92 -3.05 8.39
CA ILE A 65 4.95 -3.20 7.36
C ILE A 65 5.69 -4.49 7.67
N GLU A 66 5.76 -5.38 6.69
CA GLU A 66 6.61 -6.57 6.71
C GLU A 66 7.73 -6.36 5.69
N GLU A 67 8.97 -6.34 6.15
CA GLU A 67 10.15 -6.32 5.28
C GLU A 67 10.53 -7.78 4.94
N LEU A 68 10.69 -8.10 3.66
CA LEU A 68 11.22 -9.39 3.18
C LEU A 68 12.73 -9.33 2.95
#